data_AF-A0A8T4Z2X1-F1
#
_entry.id   AF-A0A8T4Z2X1-F1
#
_cell.length_a   1.000
_cell.length_b   1.000
_cell.length_c   1.000
_cell.angle_alpha   90.00
_cell.angle_beta   90.00
_cell.angle_gamma   90.00
#
_symmetry.space_group_name_H-M   'P 1'
#
loop_
_entity.id
_entity.type
_entity.pdbx_description
1 polymer ?
#
loop_
_entity_poly.entity_id
_entity_poly.type
_entity_poly.pdbx_seq_one_letter_code
_entity_poly.pdbx_strand_id
1 'polypeptide(L)'
;MKHLNSKNVALTAIFAALYYVMSYLPGIPAIGVPGVKIQLEACMASVFGIILGPCLGALAALLGVSVAWALPPGGMSPQGLLFLPSPVINALISGLIYNGRWKTASIMLAVLVAAFWLLPPTQPLEENFIVGVAAMWDKILALLLIVPAAILTQRLKTPIEAGASTLSERSGGASHREVNWIQILALISAILILVNAHMIAANRDVLRFQYSFQGETYKITLGYRSIVRPMAPYGYLWYLIGAGILAGAIMLIVKPEKSLLWGAIITILSGTSTIIGGGFIVGFILGVISGLLSVSKVWIAKLQIPKMLSANFLMYFLIAFIGNEADNAWGNNIFAVPQVYEGLYGMSLQSVRLAFLVSPYAYFIIRLIQGVIAALITLPLINNLKAAGLGWLQKD
;
A
#
# COMPACT_ATOMS: atom_id res chain seq x y z
N MET A 1 17.30 -28.42 0.72
CA MET A 1 17.01 -27.51 -0.42
C MET A 1 16.15 -28.28 -1.40
N LYS A 2 14.94 -27.81 -1.74
CA LYS A 2 14.10 -28.42 -2.79
C LYS A 2 14.94 -28.50 -4.09
N HIS A 3 14.88 -29.62 -4.81
CA HIS A 3 15.54 -29.74 -6.10
C HIS A 3 14.95 -28.72 -7.09
N LEU A 4 15.79 -27.84 -7.63
CA LEU A 4 15.44 -26.99 -8.77
C LEU A 4 15.16 -27.90 -9.99
N ASN A 5 13.90 -27.99 -10.41
CA ASN A 5 13.53 -28.71 -11.63
C ASN A 5 13.64 -27.78 -12.85
N SER A 6 13.91 -28.34 -14.03
CA SER A 6 13.99 -27.64 -15.33
C SER A 6 12.80 -26.70 -15.58
N LYS A 7 11.59 -27.12 -15.18
CA LYS A 7 10.37 -26.27 -15.24
C LYS A 7 10.52 -24.97 -14.43
N ASN A 8 11.07 -25.05 -13.22
CA ASN A 8 11.23 -23.89 -12.34
C ASN A 8 12.27 -22.92 -12.89
N VAL A 9 13.36 -23.47 -13.45
CA VAL A 9 14.40 -22.68 -14.12
C VAL A 9 13.83 -21.97 -15.35
N ALA A 10 13.10 -22.69 -16.21
CA ALA A 10 12.49 -22.13 -17.41
C ALA A 10 11.48 -21.01 -17.07
N LEU A 11 10.60 -21.21 -16.10
CA LEU A 11 9.63 -20.18 -15.71
C LEU A 11 10.31 -18.97 -15.05
N THR A 12 11.34 -19.18 -14.24
CA THR A 12 12.13 -18.08 -13.67
C THR A 12 12.81 -17.26 -14.77
N ALA A 13 13.37 -17.92 -15.78
CA ALA A 13 13.99 -17.25 -16.93
C ALA A 13 12.96 -16.47 -17.78
N ILE A 14 11.78 -17.06 -18.06
CA ILE A 14 10.70 -16.39 -18.80
C ILE A 14 10.21 -15.15 -18.06
N PHE A 15 10.01 -15.23 -16.75
CA PHE A 15 9.56 -14.09 -15.94
C PHE A 15 10.64 -13.00 -15.82
N ALA A 16 11.92 -13.39 -15.74
CA ALA A 16 13.03 -12.43 -15.80
C ALA A 16 13.07 -11.70 -17.15
N ALA A 17 12.90 -12.43 -18.26
CA ALA A 17 12.81 -11.83 -19.60
C ALA A 17 11.59 -10.91 -19.73
N LEU A 18 10.44 -11.30 -19.17
CA LEU A 18 9.25 -10.46 -19.13
C LEU A 18 9.50 -9.16 -18.37
N TYR A 19 10.19 -9.20 -17.23
CA TYR A 19 10.58 -7.99 -16.50
C TYR A 19 11.40 -7.05 -17.39
N TYR A 20 12.40 -7.59 -18.08
CA TYR A 20 13.25 -6.81 -18.98
C TYR A 20 12.43 -6.16 -20.11
N VAL A 21 11.54 -6.91 -20.76
CA VAL A 21 10.66 -6.35 -21.80
C VAL A 21 9.77 -5.23 -21.24
N MET A 22 9.25 -5.40 -20.03
CA MET A 22 8.42 -4.39 -19.39
C MET A 22 9.19 -3.12 -19.02
N SER A 23 10.52 -3.17 -18.90
CA SER A 23 11.35 -1.98 -18.61
C SER A 23 11.41 -0.96 -19.74
N TYR A 24 10.97 -1.34 -20.94
CA TYR A 24 10.79 -0.41 -22.06
C TYR A 24 9.55 0.48 -21.93
N LEU A 25 8.66 0.20 -20.97
CA LEU A 25 7.51 1.05 -20.72
C LEU A 25 7.92 2.39 -20.08
N PRO A 26 7.24 3.49 -20.39
CA PRO A 26 7.57 4.78 -19.83
C PRO A 26 7.29 4.81 -18.31
N GLY A 27 8.34 5.10 -17.52
CA GLY A 27 8.21 5.35 -16.08
C GLY A 27 7.71 6.76 -15.76
N ILE A 28 7.12 6.92 -14.58
CA ILE A 28 6.64 8.21 -14.06
C ILE A 28 7.79 8.88 -13.29
N PRO A 29 8.15 10.15 -13.54
CA PRO A 29 9.19 10.83 -12.77
C PRO A 29 8.91 10.82 -11.25
N ALA A 30 9.92 10.49 -10.46
CA ALA A 30 9.83 10.50 -9.01
C ALA A 30 9.77 11.97 -8.51
N ILE A 31 8.79 12.27 -7.66
CA ILE A 31 8.60 13.63 -7.16
C ILE A 31 9.63 13.92 -6.06
N GLY A 32 10.43 14.95 -6.27
CA GLY A 32 11.43 15.39 -5.29
C GLY A 32 12.79 14.67 -5.39
N VAL A 33 12.97 13.76 -6.36
CA VAL A 33 14.27 13.11 -6.62
C VAL A 33 14.64 13.25 -8.11
N PRO A 34 15.62 14.09 -8.45
CA PRO A 34 16.05 14.29 -9.84
C PRO A 34 16.54 12.98 -10.48
N GLY A 35 16.13 12.74 -11.73
CA GLY A 35 16.63 11.62 -12.53
C GLY A 35 16.09 10.24 -12.16
N VAL A 36 15.29 10.11 -11.09
CA VAL A 36 14.65 8.83 -10.73
C VAL A 36 13.27 8.75 -11.36
N LYS A 37 12.93 7.59 -11.90
CA LYS A 37 11.60 7.28 -12.42
C LYS A 37 11.02 6.10 -11.65
N ILE A 38 9.77 6.24 -11.23
CA ILE A 38 8.96 5.14 -10.76
C ILE A 38 8.51 4.36 -11.98
N GLN A 39 9.18 3.24 -12.15
CA GLN A 39 8.97 2.27 -13.21
C GLN A 39 7.63 1.56 -13.04
N LEU A 40 6.89 1.43 -14.14
CA LEU A 40 5.61 0.72 -14.12
C LEU A 40 5.85 -0.80 -13.97
N GLU A 41 6.99 -1.32 -14.44
CA GLU A 41 7.37 -2.72 -14.26
C GLU A 41 7.47 -3.15 -12.79
N ALA A 42 7.63 -2.22 -11.84
CA ALA A 42 7.63 -2.53 -10.41
C ALA A 42 6.33 -3.22 -9.96
N CYS A 43 5.19 -2.97 -10.61
CA CYS A 43 3.95 -3.68 -10.31
C CYS A 43 3.99 -5.18 -10.69
N MET A 44 4.88 -5.58 -11.60
CA MET A 44 5.04 -6.98 -12.02
C MET A 44 5.78 -7.80 -10.97
N ALA A 45 6.62 -7.19 -10.14
CA ALA A 45 7.33 -7.90 -9.08
C ALA A 45 6.37 -8.66 -8.14
N SER A 46 5.25 -8.04 -7.75
CA SER A 46 4.24 -8.71 -6.94
C SER A 46 3.62 -9.90 -7.68
N VAL A 47 3.35 -9.75 -8.99
CA VAL A 47 2.82 -10.82 -9.84
C VAL A 47 3.77 -12.02 -9.85
N PHE A 48 5.09 -11.76 -9.93
CA PHE A 48 6.11 -12.80 -9.95
C PHE A 48 6.15 -13.55 -8.63
N GLY A 49 6.12 -12.83 -7.51
CA GLY A 49 6.03 -13.40 -6.17
C GLY A 49 4.79 -14.27 -5.97
N ILE A 50 3.63 -13.81 -6.43
CA ILE A 50 2.37 -14.54 -6.32
C ILE A 50 2.40 -15.83 -7.15
N ILE A 51 2.93 -15.79 -8.38
CA ILE A 51 2.91 -16.94 -9.29
C ILE A 51 4.01 -17.95 -8.99
N LEU A 52 5.27 -17.49 -8.91
CA LEU A 52 6.45 -18.35 -8.74
C LEU A 52 6.73 -18.69 -7.28
N GLY A 53 6.13 -17.95 -6.34
CA GLY A 53 6.42 -18.04 -4.92
C GLY A 53 7.59 -17.14 -4.48
N PRO A 54 7.90 -17.09 -3.18
CA PRO A 54 8.80 -16.09 -2.59
C PRO A 54 10.20 -16.12 -3.18
N CYS A 55 10.83 -17.31 -3.27
CA CYS A 55 12.23 -17.41 -3.69
C CYS A 55 12.39 -17.31 -5.22
N LEU A 56 11.60 -18.04 -5.99
CA LEU A 56 11.70 -18.03 -7.45
C LEU A 56 11.18 -16.71 -8.04
N GLY A 57 10.16 -16.11 -7.44
CA GLY A 57 9.67 -14.78 -7.82
C GLY A 57 10.72 -13.69 -7.55
N ALA A 58 11.35 -13.72 -6.37
CA ALA A 58 12.45 -12.81 -6.03
C ALA A 58 13.67 -13.01 -6.96
N LEU A 59 14.02 -14.26 -7.29
CA LEU A 59 15.09 -14.56 -8.23
C LEU A 59 14.76 -14.07 -9.65
N ALA A 60 13.54 -14.28 -10.13
CA ALA A 60 13.09 -13.77 -11.43
C ALA A 60 13.15 -12.23 -11.48
N ALA A 61 12.70 -11.57 -10.41
CA ALA A 61 12.80 -10.12 -10.28
C ALA A 61 14.25 -9.65 -10.26
N LEU A 62 15.14 -10.32 -9.50
CA LEU A 62 16.56 -9.98 -9.43
C LEU A 62 17.26 -10.11 -10.78
N LEU A 63 17.05 -11.21 -11.49
CA LEU A 63 17.61 -11.42 -12.81
C LEU A 63 17.05 -10.39 -13.80
N GLY A 64 15.73 -10.21 -13.80
CA GLY A 64 15.05 -9.26 -14.67
C GLY A 64 15.51 -7.82 -14.49
N VAL A 65 15.58 -7.34 -13.24
CA VAL A 65 16.02 -5.97 -12.93
C VAL A 65 17.52 -5.79 -13.18
N SER A 66 18.34 -6.83 -12.96
CA SER A 66 19.77 -6.77 -13.30
C SER A 66 19.99 -6.65 -14.80
N VAL A 67 19.24 -7.41 -15.61
CA VAL A 67 19.30 -7.31 -17.08
C VAL A 67 18.77 -5.95 -17.55
N ALA A 68 17.67 -5.46 -16.98
CA ALA A 68 17.12 -4.13 -17.28
C ALA A 68 18.06 -2.98 -16.89
N TRP A 69 18.86 -3.16 -15.86
CA TRP A 69 19.90 -2.21 -15.47
C TRP A 69 21.11 -2.25 -16.41
N ALA A 70 21.49 -3.45 -16.86
CA ALA A 70 22.67 -3.68 -17.71
C ALA A 70 22.45 -3.34 -19.19
N LEU A 71 21.24 -3.57 -19.71
CA LEU A 71 20.91 -3.39 -21.13
C LEU A 71 19.96 -2.18 -21.33
N PRO A 72 19.91 -1.59 -22.54
CA PRO A 72 18.95 -0.53 -22.85
C PRO A 72 17.50 -0.96 -22.51
N PRO A 73 16.65 -0.07 -21.94
CA PRO A 73 16.86 1.36 -21.72
C PRO A 73 17.71 1.72 -20.49
N GLY A 74 18.21 0.72 -19.75
CA GLY A 74 19.19 0.91 -18.70
C GLY A 74 20.53 1.44 -19.21
N GLY A 75 21.42 1.76 -18.28
CA GLY A 75 22.73 2.34 -18.58
C GLY A 75 23.76 2.08 -17.48
N MET A 76 23.59 0.99 -16.71
CA MET A 76 24.47 0.60 -15.61
C MET A 76 24.74 1.72 -14.60
N SER A 77 23.75 2.59 -14.36
CA SER A 77 23.93 3.76 -13.51
C SER A 77 24.09 3.34 -12.04
N PRO A 78 24.94 4.05 -11.25
CA PRO A 78 25.08 3.80 -9.82
C PRO A 78 23.74 3.96 -9.07
N GLN A 79 22.91 4.90 -9.51
CA GLN A 79 21.58 5.12 -8.95
C GLN A 79 20.71 3.87 -9.14
N GLY A 80 20.63 3.33 -10.37
CA GLY A 80 19.84 2.14 -10.65
C GLY A 80 20.29 0.92 -9.84
N LEU A 81 21.61 0.78 -9.60
CA LEU A 81 22.18 -0.32 -8.83
C LEU A 81 21.65 -0.37 -7.38
N LEU A 82 21.53 0.79 -6.73
CA LEU A 82 21.07 0.89 -5.34
C LEU A 82 19.59 0.50 -5.14
N PHE A 83 18.78 0.69 -6.18
CA PHE A 83 17.36 0.36 -6.17
C PHE A 83 17.06 -1.04 -6.74
N LEU A 84 18.05 -1.82 -7.20
CA LEU A 84 17.81 -3.21 -7.64
C LEU A 84 17.11 -4.09 -6.59
N PRO A 85 17.37 -3.97 -5.27
CA PRO A 85 16.68 -4.79 -4.27
C PRO A 85 15.18 -4.49 -4.15
N SER A 86 14.71 -3.32 -4.57
CA SER A 86 13.29 -2.92 -4.48
C SER A 86 12.32 -3.96 -5.05
N PRO A 87 12.37 -4.29 -6.36
CA PRO A 87 11.47 -5.29 -6.95
C PRO A 87 11.69 -6.70 -6.38
N VAL A 88 12.91 -7.02 -5.90
CA VAL A 88 13.23 -8.31 -5.28
C VAL A 88 12.49 -8.46 -3.94
N ILE A 89 12.54 -7.42 -3.10
CA ILE A 89 11.85 -7.36 -1.80
C ILE A 89 10.32 -7.43 -2.01
N ASN A 90 9.80 -6.72 -3.00
CA ASN A 90 8.38 -6.79 -3.37
C ASN A 90 7.96 -8.22 -3.71
N ALA A 91 8.63 -8.85 -4.68
CA ALA A 91 8.32 -10.22 -5.09
C ALA A 91 8.43 -11.22 -3.93
N LEU A 92 9.44 -11.06 -3.08
CA LEU A 92 9.63 -11.89 -1.90
C LEU A 92 8.47 -11.77 -0.91
N ILE A 93 8.09 -10.54 -0.52
CA ILE A 93 7.01 -10.29 0.44
C ILE A 93 5.65 -10.70 -0.11
N SER A 94 5.33 -10.34 -1.36
CA SER A 94 4.08 -10.77 -2.00
C SER A 94 3.99 -12.30 -2.08
N GLY A 95 5.09 -12.97 -2.43
CA GLY A 95 5.15 -14.43 -2.46
C GLY A 95 5.03 -15.07 -1.07
N LEU A 96 5.63 -14.48 -0.03
CA LEU A 96 5.51 -14.96 1.35
C LEU A 96 4.05 -14.88 1.85
N ILE A 97 3.37 -13.75 1.61
CA ILE A 97 1.96 -13.57 2.01
C ILE A 97 1.08 -14.58 1.28
N TYR A 98 1.23 -14.68 -0.06
CA TYR A 98 0.44 -15.61 -0.86
C TYR A 98 0.64 -17.08 -0.44
N ASN A 99 1.85 -17.46 -0.02
CA ASN A 99 2.16 -18.82 0.46
C ASN A 99 1.89 -19.02 1.97
N GLY A 100 1.13 -18.13 2.61
CA GLY A 100 0.73 -18.28 4.02
C GLY A 100 1.82 -17.97 5.03
N ARG A 101 3.03 -17.58 4.60
CA ARG A 101 4.16 -17.17 5.45
C ARG A 101 4.10 -15.68 5.81
N TRP A 102 2.91 -15.18 6.10
CA TRP A 102 2.64 -13.76 6.33
C TRP A 102 3.37 -13.19 7.54
N LYS A 103 3.65 -14.00 8.58
CA LYS A 103 4.45 -13.55 9.74
C LYS A 103 5.86 -13.14 9.34
N THR A 104 6.52 -13.92 8.47
CA THR A 104 7.83 -13.58 7.94
C THR A 104 7.76 -12.29 7.12
N ALA A 105 6.73 -12.14 6.28
CA ALA A 105 6.51 -10.91 5.52
C ALA A 105 6.30 -9.68 6.43
N SER A 106 5.52 -9.82 7.50
CA SER A 106 5.30 -8.75 8.51
C SER A 106 6.60 -8.34 9.18
N ILE A 107 7.43 -9.31 9.60
CA ILE A 107 8.73 -9.01 10.21
C ILE A 107 9.62 -8.26 9.22
N MET A 108 9.70 -8.71 7.97
CA MET A 108 10.53 -8.05 6.95
C MET A 108 10.09 -6.60 6.70
N LEU A 109 8.80 -6.36 6.51
CA LEU A 109 8.29 -5.00 6.31
C LEU A 109 8.43 -4.15 7.57
N ALA A 110 8.21 -4.70 8.76
CA ALA A 110 8.41 -3.98 10.01
C ALA A 110 9.87 -3.57 10.22
N VAL A 111 10.83 -4.43 9.87
CA VAL A 111 12.27 -4.11 9.91
C VAL A 111 12.60 -2.98 8.93
N LEU A 112 12.07 -3.01 7.71
CA LEU A 112 12.27 -1.92 6.74
C LEU A 112 11.70 -0.60 7.25
N VAL A 113 10.50 -0.62 7.83
CA VAL A 113 9.88 0.58 8.42
C VAL A 113 10.70 1.09 9.61
N ALA A 114 11.12 0.21 10.51
CA ALA A 114 11.91 0.57 11.69
C ALA A 114 13.28 1.14 11.32
N ALA A 115 13.94 0.60 10.29
CA ALA A 115 15.24 1.06 9.83
C ALA A 115 15.22 2.54 9.42
N PHE A 116 14.14 3.03 8.81
CA PHE A 116 14.03 4.43 8.40
C PHE A 116 14.15 5.41 9.57
N TRP A 117 13.60 5.05 10.73
CA TRP A 117 13.63 5.88 11.93
C TRP A 117 15.02 6.04 12.55
N LEU A 118 15.98 5.24 12.12
CA LEU A 118 17.37 5.34 12.53
C LEU A 118 18.18 6.25 11.60
N LEU A 119 17.59 6.72 10.50
CA LEU A 119 18.29 7.46 9.46
C LEU A 119 18.20 8.99 9.63
N PRO A 120 19.21 9.75 9.12
CA PRO A 120 19.34 11.19 9.32
C PRO A 120 18.11 12.06 9.03
N PRO A 121 17.24 11.75 8.04
CA PRO A 121 16.04 12.56 7.80
C PRO A 121 15.11 12.64 9.02
N THR A 122 15.13 11.64 9.91
CA THR A 122 14.31 11.60 11.11
C THR A 122 15.01 12.08 12.38
N GLN A 123 16.31 12.42 12.31
CA GLN A 123 17.13 12.72 13.50
C GLN A 123 17.47 14.22 13.64
N PRO A 124 17.44 14.82 14.84
CA PRO A 124 16.93 14.25 16.08
C PRO A 124 15.41 14.06 16.03
N LEU A 125 14.93 12.97 16.65
CA LEU A 125 13.52 12.58 16.60
C LEU A 125 12.59 13.67 17.14
N GLU A 126 12.99 14.39 18.17
CA GLU A 126 12.17 15.43 18.81
C GLU A 126 11.73 16.53 17.82
N GLU A 127 12.59 16.85 16.85
CA GLU A 127 12.34 17.90 15.87
C GLU A 127 11.78 17.34 14.56
N ASN A 128 12.24 16.16 14.14
CA ASN A 128 12.02 15.63 12.80
C ASN A 128 11.10 14.40 12.76
N PHE A 129 10.43 14.07 13.88
CA PHE A 129 9.46 12.96 13.96
C PHE A 129 8.43 12.98 12.82
N ILE A 130 7.95 14.18 12.45
CA ILE A 130 6.95 14.34 11.40
C ILE A 130 7.44 13.87 10.02
N VAL A 131 8.74 13.98 9.74
CA VAL A 131 9.35 13.48 8.50
C VAL A 131 9.25 11.95 8.46
N GLY A 132 9.55 11.30 9.59
CA GLY A 132 9.39 9.85 9.74
C GLY A 132 7.96 9.39 9.56
N VAL A 133 7.00 10.07 10.19
CA VAL A 133 5.57 9.78 10.04
C VAL A 133 5.13 9.94 8.58
N ALA A 134 5.48 11.06 7.95
CA ALA A 134 5.11 11.35 6.57
C ALA A 134 5.72 10.34 5.58
N ALA A 135 6.97 9.92 5.79
CA ALA A 135 7.65 8.95 4.95
C ALA A 135 7.15 7.51 5.10
N MET A 136 6.58 7.16 6.26
CA MET A 136 6.31 5.76 6.63
C MET A 136 4.83 5.40 6.77
N TRP A 137 3.89 6.37 6.80
CA TRP A 137 2.49 6.10 7.12
C TRP A 137 1.83 5.06 6.19
N ASP A 138 2.16 5.10 4.90
CA ASP A 138 1.62 4.20 3.86
C ASP A 138 2.21 2.79 3.98
N LYS A 139 3.49 2.68 4.38
CA LYS A 139 4.11 1.38 4.71
C LYS A 139 3.60 0.80 6.01
N ILE A 140 3.31 1.64 7.01
CA ILE A 140 2.63 1.22 8.25
C ILE A 140 1.22 0.72 7.90
N LEU A 141 0.50 1.42 7.02
CA LEU A 141 -0.79 0.95 6.50
C LEU A 141 -0.65 -0.41 5.80
N ALA A 142 0.33 -0.58 4.92
CA ALA A 142 0.60 -1.88 4.29
C ALA A 142 0.92 -2.98 5.32
N LEU A 143 1.73 -2.69 6.33
CA LEU A 143 2.05 -3.60 7.43
C LEU A 143 0.79 -4.06 8.17
N LEU A 144 -0.14 -3.13 8.47
CA LEU A 144 -1.43 -3.44 9.07
C LEU A 144 -2.32 -4.29 8.13
N LEU A 145 -2.25 -4.04 6.82
CA LEU A 145 -3.02 -4.77 5.81
C LEU A 145 -2.50 -6.20 5.54
N ILE A 146 -1.31 -6.58 6.03
CA ILE A 146 -0.82 -7.96 5.89
C ILE A 146 -1.76 -8.96 6.55
N VAL A 147 -2.28 -8.67 7.74
CA VAL A 147 -3.18 -9.59 8.46
C VAL A 147 -4.49 -9.84 7.69
N PRO A 148 -5.27 -8.82 7.27
CA PRO A 148 -6.46 -9.06 6.48
C PRO A 148 -6.15 -9.70 5.12
N ALA A 149 -5.04 -9.35 4.47
CA ALA A 149 -4.61 -10.01 3.23
C ALA A 149 -4.33 -11.51 3.45
N ALA A 150 -3.68 -11.87 4.56
CA ALA A 150 -3.39 -13.25 4.92
C ALA A 150 -4.66 -14.05 5.23
N ILE A 151 -5.58 -13.48 6.02
CA ILE A 151 -6.88 -14.11 6.31
C ILE A 151 -7.68 -14.34 5.03
N LEU A 152 -7.72 -13.35 4.14
CA LEU A 152 -8.41 -13.45 2.87
C LEU A 152 -7.76 -14.52 1.97
N THR A 153 -6.44 -14.57 1.95
CA THR A 153 -5.68 -15.59 1.20
C THR A 153 -5.97 -16.99 1.70
N GLN A 154 -5.98 -17.20 3.02
CA GLN A 154 -6.32 -18.48 3.61
C GLN A 154 -7.73 -18.90 3.20
N ARG A 155 -8.73 -18.02 3.39
CA ARG A 155 -10.14 -18.29 3.05
C ARG A 155 -10.37 -18.66 1.58
N LEU A 156 -9.67 -17.98 0.67
CA LEU A 156 -9.83 -18.19 -0.78
C LEU A 156 -9.00 -19.36 -1.32
N LYS A 157 -7.93 -19.77 -0.61
CA LYS A 157 -7.20 -21.01 -0.92
C LYS A 157 -7.88 -22.25 -0.34
N THR A 158 -8.64 -22.12 0.75
CA THR A 158 -9.34 -23.24 1.40
C THR A 158 -10.63 -23.81 0.76
N PRO A 159 -11.18 -23.39 -0.40
CA PRO A 159 -12.39 -24.00 -0.93
C PRO A 159 -12.11 -24.94 -2.13
N ILE A 160 -11.43 -26.07 -1.90
CA ILE A 160 -11.45 -27.27 -2.80
C ILE A 160 -11.45 -28.59 -2.00
N GLU A 161 -10.97 -28.64 -0.75
CA GLU A 161 -10.85 -29.91 0.00
C GLU A 161 -12.06 -30.29 0.86
N ALA A 162 -13.07 -29.43 0.99
CA ALA A 162 -14.31 -29.74 1.72
C ALA A 162 -15.53 -29.61 0.80
N GLY A 163 -15.86 -30.71 0.12
CA GLY A 163 -17.23 -31.04 -0.29
C GLY A 163 -17.85 -30.22 -1.42
N ALA A 164 -17.72 -30.74 -2.65
CA ALA A 164 -18.62 -30.44 -3.77
C ALA A 164 -20.04 -31.03 -3.59
N SER A 165 -20.53 -31.15 -2.35
CA SER A 165 -21.83 -31.74 -2.05
C SER A 165 -22.32 -31.22 -0.69
N THR A 166 -22.91 -30.02 -0.67
CA THR A 166 -23.95 -29.57 0.32
C THR A 166 -24.13 -28.05 0.30
N LEU A 167 -24.29 -27.42 -0.87
CA LEU A 167 -24.71 -26.01 -0.94
C LEU A 167 -25.94 -25.80 -1.84
N SER A 168 -26.77 -26.84 -1.97
CA SER A 168 -28.09 -26.74 -2.64
C SER A 168 -29.26 -26.52 -1.68
N GLU A 169 -29.09 -26.64 -0.36
CA GLU A 169 -30.23 -26.54 0.56
C GLU A 169 -29.84 -25.79 1.83
N ARG A 170 -29.97 -24.47 1.78
CA ARG A 170 -30.35 -23.62 2.92
C ARG A 170 -30.71 -22.22 2.43
N SER A 171 -31.64 -22.16 1.49
CA SER A 171 -32.49 -20.99 1.29
C SER A 171 -33.59 -21.03 2.36
N GLY A 172 -33.34 -20.35 3.48
CA GLY A 172 -34.28 -20.28 4.60
C GLY A 172 -34.00 -19.10 5.52
N GLY A 173 -34.68 -17.99 5.26
CA GLY A 173 -35.10 -16.95 6.21
C GLY A 173 -34.15 -16.58 7.37
N ALA A 174 -33.28 -15.60 7.13
CA ALA A 174 -33.02 -14.53 8.08
C ALA A 174 -32.39 -13.36 7.30
N SER A 175 -33.13 -12.26 7.14
CA SER A 175 -32.60 -10.99 6.67
C SER A 175 -31.68 -10.41 7.74
N HIS A 176 -30.48 -10.98 7.85
CA HIS A 176 -29.39 -10.31 8.55
C HIS A 176 -29.00 -9.13 7.68
N ARG A 177 -29.36 -7.93 8.13
CA ARG A 177 -28.94 -6.66 7.55
C ARG A 177 -27.41 -6.64 7.58
N GLU A 178 -26.76 -7.06 6.49
CA GLU A 178 -25.31 -7.09 6.40
C GLU A 178 -24.80 -5.68 6.68
N VAL A 179 -24.09 -5.55 7.79
CA VAL A 179 -23.52 -4.28 8.22
C VAL A 179 -22.53 -3.84 7.14
N ASN A 180 -22.84 -2.75 6.45
CA ASN A 180 -22.01 -2.25 5.37
C ASN A 180 -20.78 -1.53 5.96
N TRP A 181 -19.74 -2.31 6.24
CA TRP A 181 -18.49 -1.86 6.85
C TRP A 181 -17.85 -0.66 6.13
N ILE A 182 -18.03 -0.53 4.81
CA ILE A 182 -17.54 0.62 4.04
C ILE A 182 -18.16 1.93 4.55
N GLN A 183 -19.48 1.94 4.78
CA GLN A 183 -20.20 3.11 5.26
C GLN A 183 -19.81 3.45 6.70
N ILE A 184 -19.64 2.44 7.56
CA ILE A 184 -19.20 2.62 8.94
C ILE A 184 -17.79 3.21 9.01
N LEU A 185 -16.85 2.65 8.26
CA LEU A 185 -15.47 3.14 8.22
C LEU A 185 -15.41 4.59 7.72
N ALA A 186 -16.20 4.94 6.70
CA ALA A 186 -16.30 6.30 6.19
C ALA A 186 -16.91 7.28 7.21
N LEU A 187 -17.95 6.87 7.93
CA LEU A 187 -18.58 7.67 9.00
C LEU A 187 -17.62 7.89 10.18
N ILE A 188 -16.95 6.84 10.64
CA ILE A 188 -15.96 6.93 11.72
C ILE A 188 -14.81 7.84 11.29
N SER A 189 -14.31 7.68 10.06
CA SER A 189 -13.30 8.57 9.47
C SER A 189 -13.75 10.04 9.52
N ALA A 190 -14.95 10.34 9.02
CA ALA A 190 -15.48 11.68 8.98
C ALA A 190 -15.60 12.31 10.37
N ILE A 191 -16.14 11.56 11.34
CA ILE A 191 -16.29 12.01 12.73
C ILE A 191 -14.92 12.32 13.33
N LEU A 192 -13.96 11.41 13.19
CA LEU A 192 -12.62 11.58 13.75
C LEU A 192 -11.90 12.80 13.15
N ILE A 193 -12.06 13.03 11.85
CA ILE A 193 -11.49 14.20 11.16
C ILE A 193 -12.19 15.49 11.63
N LEU A 194 -13.52 15.48 11.80
CA LEU A 194 -14.29 16.63 12.30
C LEU A 194 -13.98 16.97 13.76
N VAL A 195 -13.81 15.97 14.63
CA VAL A 195 -13.42 16.20 16.03
C VAL A 195 -12.01 16.79 16.08
N ASN A 196 -11.08 16.28 15.26
CA ASN A 196 -9.74 16.86 15.19
C ASN A 196 -9.76 18.30 14.63
N ALA A 197 -10.58 18.56 13.62
CA ALA A 197 -10.83 19.90 13.09
C ALA A 197 -11.31 20.87 14.18
N HIS A 198 -12.29 20.45 14.99
CA HIS A 198 -12.81 21.24 16.10
C HIS A 198 -11.72 21.59 17.11
N MET A 199 -10.93 20.59 17.50
CA MET A 199 -9.85 20.76 18.47
C MET A 199 -8.82 21.79 17.99
N ILE A 200 -8.45 21.73 16.71
CA ILE A 200 -7.49 22.66 16.10
C ILE A 200 -8.09 24.07 16.02
N ALA A 201 -9.35 24.19 15.57
CA ALA A 201 -10.01 25.48 15.36
C ALA A 201 -10.38 26.20 16.66
N ALA A 202 -10.98 25.49 17.62
CA ALA A 202 -11.48 26.06 18.87
C ALA A 202 -10.38 26.18 19.93
N ASN A 203 -9.54 25.15 20.07
CA ASN A 203 -8.60 25.06 21.18
C ASN A 203 -7.16 25.37 20.79
N ARG A 204 -6.87 25.58 19.48
CA ARG A 204 -5.50 25.72 18.92
C ARG A 204 -4.58 24.58 19.38
N ASP A 205 -5.17 23.41 19.61
CA ASP A 205 -4.49 22.23 20.15
C ASP A 205 -4.98 20.99 19.40
N VAL A 206 -4.32 19.87 19.62
CA VAL A 206 -4.66 18.59 18.99
C VAL A 206 -5.25 17.61 20.00
N LEU A 207 -5.90 16.57 19.50
CA LEU A 207 -6.43 15.49 20.32
C LEU A 207 -5.32 14.87 21.17
N ARG A 208 -5.58 14.82 22.48
CA ARG A 208 -4.68 14.22 23.48
C ARG A 208 -5.37 13.04 24.12
N PHE A 209 -4.70 11.91 24.08
CA PHE A 209 -5.04 10.78 24.91
C PHE A 209 -4.06 10.75 26.07
N GLN A 210 -4.59 10.92 27.28
CA GLN A 210 -3.83 10.76 28.50
C GLN A 210 -4.35 9.50 29.19
N TYR A 211 -3.45 8.56 29.46
CA TYR A 211 -3.78 7.37 30.23
C TYR A 211 -2.74 7.21 31.34
N SER A 212 -3.22 6.98 32.56
CA SER A 212 -2.37 6.75 33.72
C SER A 212 -2.25 5.25 33.96
N PHE A 213 -1.04 4.72 33.89
CA PHE A 213 -0.76 3.31 34.15
C PHE A 213 0.40 3.21 35.13
N GLN A 214 0.20 2.50 36.24
CA GLN A 214 1.21 2.31 37.30
C GLN A 214 1.82 3.60 37.85
N GLY A 215 1.02 4.66 37.97
CA GLY A 215 1.48 5.96 38.51
C GLY A 215 2.18 6.85 37.47
N GLU A 216 2.47 6.34 36.27
CA GLU A 216 3.04 7.11 35.17
C GLU A 216 1.95 7.60 34.21
N THR A 217 2.05 8.87 33.80
CA THR A 217 1.09 9.48 32.87
C THR A 217 1.63 9.44 31.45
N TYR A 218 1.10 8.54 30.63
CA TYR A 218 1.44 8.47 29.21
C TYR A 218 0.57 9.45 28.43
N LYS A 219 1.21 10.43 27.78
CA LYS A 219 0.55 11.44 26.95
C LYS A 219 0.81 11.15 25.48
N ILE A 220 -0.21 10.65 24.79
CA ILE A 220 -0.19 10.50 23.33
C ILE A 220 -0.85 11.75 22.74
N THR A 221 -0.06 12.56 22.06
CA THR A 221 -0.54 13.77 21.37
C THR A 221 -0.63 13.45 19.89
N LEU A 222 -1.84 13.44 19.33
CA LEU A 222 -2.08 13.13 17.91
C LEU A 222 -2.01 14.40 17.07
N GLY A 223 -0.80 14.92 16.89
CA GLY A 223 -0.49 16.07 16.04
C GLY A 223 0.61 16.96 16.61
N TYR A 224 1.23 17.80 15.76
CA TYR A 224 2.40 18.59 16.12
C TYR A 224 2.04 20.06 16.40
N ARG A 225 2.21 20.51 17.64
CA ARG A 225 1.79 21.85 18.11
C ARG A 225 2.34 23.01 17.27
N SER A 226 3.55 22.88 16.73
CA SER A 226 4.19 23.93 15.92
C SER A 226 3.74 23.93 14.44
N ILE A 227 3.07 22.89 13.95
CA ILE A 227 2.31 22.96 12.67
C ILE A 227 0.87 23.42 12.94
N VAL A 228 0.30 22.98 14.07
CA VAL A 228 -1.08 23.31 14.46
C VAL A 228 -1.22 24.80 14.74
N ARG A 229 -0.25 25.46 15.38
CA ARG A 229 -0.31 26.90 15.67
C ARG A 229 -0.38 27.78 14.41
N PRO A 230 0.49 27.59 13.39
CA PRO A 230 0.37 28.28 12.10
C PRO A 230 -0.91 27.91 11.33
N MET A 231 -1.41 26.67 11.50
CA MET A 231 -2.58 26.17 10.78
C MET A 231 -3.92 26.49 11.48
N ALA A 232 -3.90 26.86 12.77
CA ALA A 232 -5.09 27.16 13.55
C ALA A 232 -6.00 28.24 12.94
N PRO A 233 -5.49 29.32 12.30
CA PRO A 233 -6.35 30.28 11.58
C PRO A 233 -7.13 29.64 10.44
N TYR A 234 -6.60 28.56 9.85
CA TYR A 234 -7.24 27.79 8.80
C TYR A 234 -8.09 26.65 9.35
N GLY A 235 -8.22 26.46 10.67
CA GLY A 235 -8.95 25.34 11.28
C GLY A 235 -10.41 25.21 10.82
N TYR A 236 -11.06 26.29 10.38
CA TYR A 236 -12.40 26.23 9.77
C TYR A 236 -12.41 25.62 8.36
N LEU A 237 -11.29 25.66 7.64
CA LEU A 237 -11.09 24.93 6.38
C LEU A 237 -11.10 23.40 6.64
N TRP A 238 -10.67 22.94 7.82
CA TRP A 238 -10.74 21.53 8.21
C TRP A 238 -12.15 21.03 8.36
N TYR A 239 -13.02 21.88 8.88
CA TYR A 239 -14.44 21.56 8.96
C TYR A 239 -15.05 21.32 7.60
N LEU A 240 -14.63 22.07 6.57
CA LEU A 240 -15.11 21.86 5.21
C LEU A 240 -14.64 20.50 4.65
N ILE A 241 -13.39 20.10 4.92
CA ILE A 241 -12.88 18.80 4.52
C ILE A 241 -13.62 17.67 5.26
N GLY A 242 -13.73 17.75 6.58
CA GLY A 242 -14.44 16.75 7.40
C GLY A 242 -15.93 16.66 7.04
N ALA A 243 -16.59 17.79 6.80
CA ALA A 243 -17.97 17.85 6.35
C ALA A 243 -18.13 17.27 4.94
N GLY A 244 -17.16 17.49 4.05
CA GLY A 244 -17.12 16.87 2.73
C GLY A 244 -16.99 15.34 2.79
N ILE A 245 -16.15 14.82 3.68
CA ILE A 245 -16.04 13.36 3.93
C ILE A 245 -17.34 12.82 4.52
N LEU A 246 -17.94 13.53 5.49
CA LEU A 246 -19.23 13.16 6.08
C LEU A 246 -20.35 13.16 5.04
N ALA A 247 -20.42 14.18 4.20
CA ALA A 247 -21.37 14.26 3.09
C ALA A 247 -21.14 13.12 2.10
N GLY A 248 -19.89 12.81 1.74
CA GLY A 248 -19.55 11.64 0.94
C GLY A 248 -20.02 10.33 1.58
N ALA A 249 -19.82 10.15 2.89
CA ALA A 249 -20.22 8.96 3.63
C ALA A 249 -21.76 8.82 3.70
N ILE A 250 -22.48 9.91 3.95
CA ILE A 250 -23.95 9.96 3.90
C ILE A 250 -24.44 9.65 2.49
N MET A 251 -23.80 10.21 1.46
CA MET A 251 -24.17 9.97 0.08
C MET A 251 -23.86 8.54 -0.39
N LEU A 252 -22.89 7.84 0.22
CA LEU A 252 -22.72 6.39 0.05
C LEU A 252 -23.88 5.57 0.62
N ILE A 253 -24.64 6.12 1.56
CA ILE A 253 -25.85 5.50 2.12
C ILE A 253 -27.07 5.85 1.26
N VAL A 254 -27.23 7.13 0.92
CA VAL A 254 -28.42 7.65 0.23
C VAL A 254 -28.41 7.34 -1.27
N LYS A 255 -27.25 7.43 -1.92
CA LYS A 255 -27.07 7.26 -3.38
C LYS A 255 -25.97 6.24 -3.70
N PRO A 256 -26.15 4.96 -3.33
CA PRO A 256 -25.15 3.92 -3.55
C PRO A 256 -24.81 3.71 -5.03
N GLU A 257 -25.67 4.10 -5.97
CA GLU A 257 -25.44 4.05 -7.42
C GLU A 257 -24.28 4.96 -7.88
N LYS A 258 -23.95 6.00 -7.09
CA LYS A 258 -22.81 6.91 -7.33
C LYS A 258 -21.60 6.62 -6.43
N SER A 259 -21.49 5.41 -5.90
CA SER A 259 -20.46 5.04 -4.91
C SER A 259 -19.01 5.22 -5.39
N LEU A 260 -18.75 5.24 -6.69
CA LEU A 260 -17.44 5.59 -7.25
C LEU A 260 -17.09 7.06 -7.02
N LEU A 261 -18.03 7.96 -7.32
CA LEU A 261 -17.84 9.40 -7.14
C LEU A 261 -17.62 9.70 -5.65
N TRP A 262 -18.48 9.17 -4.79
CA TRP A 262 -18.40 9.42 -3.35
C TRP A 262 -17.18 8.76 -2.71
N GLY A 263 -16.82 7.54 -3.12
CA GLY A 263 -15.60 6.88 -2.68
C GLY A 263 -14.33 7.62 -3.09
N ALA A 264 -14.29 8.14 -4.31
CA ALA A 264 -13.18 8.97 -4.78
C ALA A 264 -13.08 10.29 -3.99
N ILE A 265 -14.21 10.97 -3.77
CA ILE A 265 -14.29 12.19 -2.96
C ILE A 265 -13.79 11.93 -1.54
N ILE A 266 -14.26 10.86 -0.88
CA ILE A 266 -13.82 10.47 0.46
C ILE A 266 -12.31 10.23 0.47
N THR A 267 -11.79 9.49 -0.50
CA THR A 267 -10.34 9.17 -0.58
C THR A 267 -9.51 10.43 -0.73
N ILE A 268 -9.88 11.30 -1.68
CA ILE A 268 -9.19 12.56 -1.96
C ILE A 268 -9.24 13.47 -0.73
N LEU A 269 -10.42 13.73 -0.18
CA LEU A 269 -10.58 14.61 0.98
C LEU A 269 -9.88 14.05 2.22
N SER A 270 -9.90 12.74 2.42
CA SER A 270 -9.16 12.10 3.50
C SER A 270 -7.66 12.32 3.32
N GLY A 271 -7.11 12.13 2.13
CA GLY A 271 -5.69 12.41 1.84
C GLY A 271 -5.29 13.86 1.99
N THR A 272 -6.16 14.79 1.57
CA THR A 272 -5.93 16.22 1.74
C THR A 272 -5.97 16.62 3.22
N SER A 273 -6.79 15.95 4.05
CA SER A 273 -6.90 16.24 5.49
C SER A 273 -5.57 16.04 6.25
N THR A 274 -4.72 15.11 5.80
CA THR A 274 -3.40 14.86 6.36
C THR A 274 -2.36 15.90 5.98
N ILE A 275 -2.38 16.38 4.72
CA ILE A 275 -1.38 17.31 4.18
C ILE A 275 -1.49 18.68 4.84
N ILE A 276 -2.71 19.19 4.95
CA ILE A 276 -2.88 20.61 5.30
C ILE A 276 -2.99 20.77 6.85
N GLY A 277 -3.10 19.68 7.64
CA GLY A 277 -3.98 19.69 8.83
C GLY A 277 -3.55 19.10 10.16
N GLY A 278 -2.32 18.66 10.32
CA GLY A 278 -1.86 18.16 11.63
C GLY A 278 -2.50 16.84 12.06
N GLY A 279 -2.87 15.96 11.12
CA GLY A 279 -2.83 14.51 11.33
C GLY A 279 -3.83 13.91 12.32
N PHE A 280 -5.05 13.63 11.86
CA PHE A 280 -5.78 12.48 12.40
C PHE A 280 -5.55 11.26 11.51
N ILE A 281 -4.35 10.69 11.63
CA ILE A 281 -3.84 9.58 10.79
C ILE A 281 -4.83 8.41 10.76
N VAL A 282 -5.48 8.11 11.89
CA VAL A 282 -6.49 7.05 11.98
C VAL A 282 -7.72 7.37 11.12
N GLY A 283 -8.24 8.60 11.20
CA GLY A 283 -9.39 9.04 10.42
C GLY A 283 -9.08 9.03 8.93
N PHE A 284 -7.89 9.47 8.56
CA PHE A 284 -7.38 9.38 7.20
C PHE A 284 -7.28 7.94 6.68
N ILE A 285 -6.64 7.03 7.43
CA ILE A 285 -6.49 5.62 7.06
C ILE A 285 -7.86 4.99 6.83
N LEU A 286 -8.79 5.20 7.76
CA LEU A 286 -10.15 4.67 7.65
C LEU A 286 -10.89 5.26 6.44
N GLY A 287 -10.69 6.56 6.17
CA GLY A 287 -11.29 7.27 5.04
C GLY A 287 -10.78 6.74 3.70
N VAL A 288 -9.46 6.61 3.55
CA VAL A 288 -8.85 6.05 2.34
C VAL A 288 -9.24 4.59 2.12
N ILE A 289 -9.18 3.75 3.15
CA ILE A 289 -9.62 2.35 3.03
C ILE A 289 -11.08 2.28 2.58
N SER A 290 -11.98 3.04 3.23
CA SER A 290 -13.40 3.06 2.87
C SER A 290 -13.66 3.55 1.45
N GLY A 291 -13.00 4.64 1.05
CA GLY A 291 -13.15 5.23 -0.27
C GLY A 291 -12.63 4.32 -1.37
N LEU A 292 -11.48 3.69 -1.16
CA LEU A 292 -10.91 2.69 -2.09
C LEU A 292 -11.83 1.48 -2.24
N LEU A 293 -12.30 0.89 -1.13
CA LEU A 293 -13.24 -0.23 -1.17
C LEU A 293 -14.51 0.12 -1.95
N SER A 294 -15.00 1.35 -1.82
CA SER A 294 -16.16 1.85 -2.56
C SER A 294 -15.89 2.00 -4.06
N VAL A 295 -14.75 2.58 -4.45
CA VAL A 295 -14.36 2.73 -5.86
C VAL A 295 -14.14 1.38 -6.50
N SER A 296 -13.39 0.48 -5.84
CA SER A 296 -13.16 -0.88 -6.31
C SER A 296 -14.47 -1.61 -6.57
N LYS A 297 -15.47 -1.50 -5.68
CA LYS A 297 -16.78 -2.15 -5.86
C LYS A 297 -17.49 -1.74 -7.15
N VAL A 298 -17.46 -0.45 -7.53
CA VAL A 298 -18.12 0.05 -8.74
C VAL A 298 -17.32 -0.23 -10.01
N TRP A 299 -16.00 -0.07 -9.95
CA TRP A 299 -15.13 -0.38 -11.09
C TRP A 299 -15.22 -1.86 -11.47
N ILE A 300 -15.26 -2.74 -10.46
CA ILE A 300 -15.53 -4.18 -10.60
C ILE A 300 -16.90 -4.43 -11.25
N ALA A 301 -17.94 -3.68 -10.86
CA ALA A 301 -19.29 -3.83 -11.42
C ALA A 301 -19.41 -3.32 -12.88
N LYS A 302 -18.73 -2.22 -13.24
CA LYS A 302 -18.77 -1.64 -14.59
C LYS A 302 -18.04 -2.47 -15.64
N LEU A 303 -16.99 -3.19 -15.26
CA LEU A 303 -16.20 -4.02 -16.17
C LEU A 303 -16.89 -5.35 -16.55
N GLN A 304 -18.18 -5.54 -16.22
CA GLN A 304 -18.93 -6.79 -16.43
C GLN A 304 -18.19 -8.04 -15.93
N ILE A 305 -17.33 -7.88 -14.92
CA ILE A 305 -16.50 -8.99 -14.49
C ILE A 305 -17.31 -9.86 -13.52
N PRO A 306 -17.45 -11.19 -13.77
CA PRO A 306 -18.36 -12.07 -13.02
C PRO A 306 -18.19 -11.98 -11.50
N LYS A 307 -19.27 -12.13 -10.72
CA LYS A 307 -19.32 -12.01 -9.24
C LYS A 307 -18.23 -12.76 -8.45
N MET A 308 -17.62 -13.82 -9.01
CA MET A 308 -16.45 -14.51 -8.45
C MET A 308 -15.15 -13.67 -8.44
N LEU A 309 -15.15 -12.52 -9.12
CA LEU A 309 -13.98 -11.67 -9.28
C LEU A 309 -13.70 -10.74 -8.09
N SER A 310 -14.63 -10.51 -7.17
CA SER A 310 -14.44 -9.48 -6.13
C SER A 310 -13.41 -9.85 -5.06
N ALA A 311 -13.42 -11.11 -4.60
CA ALA A 311 -12.55 -11.53 -3.48
C ALA A 311 -11.14 -11.89 -3.93
N ASN A 312 -10.99 -12.62 -5.05
CA ASN A 312 -9.67 -12.94 -5.61
C ASN A 312 -8.95 -11.68 -6.10
N PHE A 313 -9.67 -10.76 -6.77
CA PHE A 313 -9.10 -9.47 -7.15
C PHE A 313 -8.65 -8.68 -5.93
N LEU A 314 -9.51 -8.55 -4.90
CA LEU A 314 -9.16 -7.85 -3.67
C LEU A 314 -7.93 -8.47 -2.99
N MET A 315 -7.84 -9.80 -2.95
CA MET A 315 -6.68 -10.50 -2.43
C MET A 315 -5.40 -10.14 -3.21
N TYR A 316 -5.42 -10.26 -4.55
CA TYR A 316 -4.24 -9.94 -5.36
C TYR A 316 -3.88 -8.45 -5.27
N PHE A 317 -4.88 -7.57 -5.21
CA PHE A 317 -4.69 -6.13 -5.02
C PHE A 317 -4.00 -5.84 -3.69
N LEU A 318 -4.49 -6.40 -2.59
CA LEU A 318 -3.89 -6.19 -1.26
C LEU A 318 -2.46 -6.71 -1.22
N ILE A 319 -2.21 -7.92 -1.73
CA ILE A 319 -0.86 -8.51 -1.75
C ILE A 319 0.10 -7.68 -2.62
N ALA A 320 -0.37 -7.18 -3.76
CA ALA A 320 0.44 -6.33 -4.63
C ALA A 320 0.69 -4.95 -4.04
N PHE A 321 -0.32 -4.32 -3.43
CA PHE A 321 -0.17 -3.06 -2.72
C PHE A 321 0.88 -3.18 -1.60
N ILE A 322 0.80 -4.25 -0.78
CA ILE A 322 1.78 -4.50 0.28
C ILE A 322 3.19 -4.71 -0.28
N GLY A 323 3.33 -5.49 -1.36
CA GLY A 323 4.61 -5.69 -2.03
C GLY A 323 5.21 -4.39 -2.56
N ASN A 324 4.38 -3.55 -3.19
CA ASN A 324 4.77 -2.24 -3.70
C ASN A 324 5.22 -1.29 -2.57
N GLU A 325 4.56 -1.32 -1.41
CA GLU A 325 4.99 -0.53 -0.25
C GLU A 325 6.28 -1.06 0.37
N ALA A 326 6.56 -2.36 0.28
CA ALA A 326 7.84 -2.91 0.72
C ALA A 326 9.02 -2.52 -0.18
N ASP A 327 8.81 -2.52 -1.50
CA ASP A 327 9.72 -1.89 -2.47
C ASP A 327 9.97 -0.42 -2.08
N ASN A 328 8.89 0.33 -1.85
CA ASN A 328 8.97 1.75 -1.49
C ASN A 328 9.70 1.97 -0.15
N ALA A 329 9.53 1.07 0.83
CA ALA A 329 10.24 1.12 2.11
C ALA A 329 11.75 0.98 1.93
N TRP A 330 12.20 0.04 1.08
CA TRP A 330 13.61 -0.08 0.71
C TRP A 330 14.11 1.18 0.02
N GLY A 331 13.36 1.69 -0.96
CA GLY A 331 13.69 2.92 -1.67
C GLY A 331 13.88 4.12 -0.73
N ASN A 332 12.98 4.29 0.24
CA ASN A 332 13.09 5.35 1.25
C ASN A 332 14.32 5.16 2.14
N ASN A 333 14.61 3.93 2.58
CA ASN A 333 15.77 3.63 3.41
C ASN A 333 17.08 3.95 2.68
N ILE A 334 17.26 3.45 1.46
CA ILE A 334 18.51 3.66 0.73
C ILE A 334 18.69 5.13 0.35
N PHE A 335 17.60 5.83 -0.01
CA PHE A 335 17.65 7.26 -0.31
C PHE A 335 17.95 8.12 0.93
N ALA A 336 17.57 7.68 2.12
CA ALA A 336 17.84 8.40 3.38
C ALA A 336 19.28 8.24 3.90
N VAL A 337 20.15 7.52 3.18
CA VAL A 337 21.58 7.38 3.52
C VAL A 337 22.38 8.59 3.00
N PRO A 338 23.23 9.25 3.81
CA PRO A 338 24.00 10.45 3.41
C PRO A 338 24.79 10.29 2.11
N GLN A 339 25.49 9.18 1.98
CA GLN A 339 26.28 8.87 0.79
C GLN A 339 25.43 8.81 -0.48
N VAL A 340 24.14 8.50 -0.35
CA VAL A 340 23.20 8.47 -1.47
C VAL A 340 22.68 9.87 -1.73
N TYR A 341 22.00 10.51 -0.79
CA TYR A 341 21.34 11.79 -1.08
C TYR A 341 22.31 12.97 -1.24
N GLU A 342 23.38 13.07 -0.43
CA GLU A 342 24.41 14.11 -0.60
C GLU A 342 25.38 13.72 -1.72
N GLY A 343 25.85 12.46 -1.72
CA GLY A 343 26.88 12.01 -2.64
C GLY A 343 26.40 11.84 -4.08
N LEU A 344 25.34 11.05 -4.29
CA LEU A 344 24.85 10.72 -5.65
C LEU A 344 23.86 11.74 -6.19
N TYR A 345 23.06 12.37 -5.32
CA TYR A 345 22.01 13.30 -5.72
C TYR A 345 22.33 14.76 -5.43
N GLY A 346 23.41 15.08 -4.71
CA GLY A 346 23.79 16.45 -4.39
C GLY A 346 22.74 17.20 -3.55
N MET A 347 21.86 16.48 -2.86
CA MET A 347 20.78 17.05 -2.08
C MET A 347 21.23 17.30 -0.64
N SER A 348 20.83 18.44 -0.08
CA SER A 348 21.00 18.69 1.35
C SER A 348 20.02 17.85 2.18
N LEU A 349 20.37 17.58 3.44
CA LEU A 349 19.46 16.92 4.39
C LEU A 349 18.11 17.64 4.51
N GLN A 350 18.11 18.98 4.47
CA GLN A 350 16.87 19.76 4.53
C GLN A 350 15.98 19.55 3.29
N SER A 351 16.59 19.49 2.10
CA SER A 351 15.87 19.18 0.86
C SER A 351 15.26 17.77 0.90
N VAL A 352 15.99 16.81 1.45
CA VAL A 352 15.52 15.43 1.61
C VAL A 352 14.36 15.34 2.59
N ARG A 353 14.44 16.03 3.73
CA ARG A 353 13.32 16.13 4.68
C ARG A 353 12.08 16.71 4.02
N LEU A 354 12.22 17.77 3.23
CA LEU A 354 11.10 18.35 2.49
C LEU A 354 10.52 17.36 1.48
N ALA A 355 11.37 16.62 0.75
CA ALA A 355 10.93 15.59 -0.18
C ALA A 355 10.12 14.49 0.53
N PHE A 356 10.56 14.03 1.70
CA PHE A 356 9.83 13.05 2.51
C PHE A 356 8.54 13.59 3.15
N LEU A 357 8.36 14.90 3.24
CA LEU A 357 7.09 15.48 3.71
C LEU A 357 6.02 15.51 2.61
N VAL A 358 6.41 15.51 1.33
CA VAL A 358 5.48 15.73 0.20
C VAL A 358 5.33 14.48 -0.68
N SER A 359 6.44 13.89 -1.08
CA SER A 359 6.45 12.80 -2.07
C SER A 359 5.68 11.53 -1.66
N PRO A 360 5.60 11.12 -0.37
CA PRO A 360 4.89 9.89 0.00
C PRO A 360 3.41 9.89 -0.37
N TYR A 361 2.75 11.07 -0.39
CA TYR A 361 1.34 11.15 -0.77
C TYR A 361 1.11 10.87 -2.27
N ALA A 362 2.02 11.35 -3.13
CA ALA A 362 1.98 11.03 -4.55
C ALA A 362 2.33 9.56 -4.79
N TYR A 363 3.37 9.06 -4.10
CA TYR A 363 3.79 7.67 -4.22
C TYR A 363 2.72 6.70 -3.78
N PHE A 364 1.99 7.00 -2.71
CA PHE A 364 0.85 6.21 -2.27
C PHE A 364 -0.20 6.03 -3.38
N ILE A 365 -0.57 7.11 -4.09
CA ILE A 365 -1.52 7.05 -5.21
C ILE A 365 -0.97 6.17 -6.34
N ILE A 366 0.32 6.32 -6.68
CA ILE A 366 0.97 5.50 -7.70
C ILE A 366 0.97 4.02 -7.28
N ARG A 367 1.30 3.70 -6.03
CA ARG A 367 1.34 2.32 -5.51
C ARG A 367 -0.04 1.67 -5.47
N LEU A 368 -1.10 2.45 -5.20
CA LEU A 368 -2.48 1.99 -5.34
C LEU A 368 -2.82 1.60 -6.78
N ILE A 369 -2.50 2.46 -7.75
CA ILE A 369 -2.73 2.19 -9.18
C ILE A 369 -1.95 0.94 -9.60
N GLN A 370 -0.67 0.85 -9.21
CA GLN A 370 0.16 -0.33 -9.47
C GLN A 370 -0.44 -1.61 -8.87
N GLY A 371 -0.99 -1.54 -7.65
CA GLY A 371 -1.68 -2.68 -7.03
C GLY A 371 -2.91 -3.13 -7.83
N VAL A 372 -3.69 -2.18 -8.36
CA VAL A 372 -4.85 -2.47 -9.22
C VAL A 372 -4.41 -3.15 -10.51
N ILE A 373 -3.40 -2.60 -11.20
CA ILE A 373 -2.86 -3.17 -12.45
C ILE A 373 -2.33 -4.59 -12.20
N ALA A 374 -1.54 -4.78 -11.14
CA ALA A 374 -1.00 -6.09 -10.79
C ALA A 374 -2.12 -7.11 -10.53
N ALA A 375 -3.21 -6.72 -9.85
CA ALA A 375 -4.36 -7.59 -9.63
C ALA A 375 -5.11 -7.95 -10.92
N LEU A 376 -5.30 -6.97 -11.82
CA LEU A 376 -5.92 -7.17 -13.13
C LEU A 376 -5.10 -8.12 -14.03
N ILE A 377 -3.78 -8.12 -13.90
CA ILE A 377 -2.88 -9.02 -14.65
C ILE A 377 -2.82 -10.39 -14.01
N THR A 378 -2.64 -10.44 -12.68
CA THR A 378 -2.42 -11.69 -11.92
C THR A 378 -3.58 -12.66 -12.09
N LEU A 379 -4.80 -12.15 -12.03
CA LEU A 379 -6.00 -12.98 -12.05
C LEU A 379 -6.17 -13.80 -13.35
N PRO A 380 -6.23 -13.18 -14.55
CA PRO A 380 -6.31 -13.94 -15.80
C PRO A 380 -5.06 -14.80 -16.02
N LEU A 381 -3.87 -14.32 -15.62
CA LEU A 381 -2.63 -15.06 -15.78
C LEU A 381 -2.63 -16.36 -14.97
N ILE A 382 -3.03 -16.32 -13.70
CA ILE A 382 -3.15 -17.53 -12.88
C ILE A 382 -4.19 -18.50 -13.46
N ASN A 383 -5.32 -18.00 -13.94
CA ASN A 383 -6.36 -18.84 -14.52
C ASN A 383 -5.85 -19.54 -15.80
N ASN A 384 -5.14 -18.82 -16.67
CA ASN A 384 -4.56 -19.36 -17.88
C ASN A 384 -3.43 -20.36 -17.59
N LEU A 385 -2.56 -20.07 -16.62
CA LEU A 385 -1.51 -21.01 -16.20
C LEU A 385 -2.10 -22.29 -15.61
N LYS A 386 -3.21 -22.19 -14.85
CA LYS A 386 -3.94 -23.36 -14.35
C LYS A 386 -4.55 -24.17 -15.50
N ALA A 387 -5.22 -23.52 -16.45
CA ALA A 387 -5.80 -24.17 -17.63
C ALA A 387 -4.73 -24.88 -18.49
N ALA A 388 -3.53 -24.30 -18.58
CA ALA A 388 -2.39 -24.88 -19.29
C ALA A 388 -1.67 -26.01 -18.54
N GLY A 389 -2.17 -26.47 -17.38
CA GLY A 389 -1.51 -27.50 -16.56
C GLY A 389 -0.23 -27.02 -15.86
N LEU A 390 0.06 -25.72 -15.92
CA LEU A 390 1.21 -25.11 -15.25
C LEU A 390 0.91 -24.71 -13.79
N GLY A 391 -0.38 -24.73 -13.40
CA GLY A 391 -0.97 -24.11 -12.21
C GLY A 391 -0.52 -24.56 -10.82
N TRP A 392 0.50 -25.39 -10.69
CA TRP A 392 1.02 -25.82 -9.40
C TRP A 392 2.55 -25.80 -9.41
N LEU A 393 3.12 -24.60 -9.22
CA LEU A 393 4.48 -24.43 -8.71
C LEU A 393 4.54 -24.45 -7.16
N GLN A 394 3.38 -24.61 -6.51
CA GLN A 394 3.18 -24.32 -5.09
C GLN A 394 2.79 -25.54 -4.23
N LYS A 395 2.75 -26.76 -4.76
CA LYS A 395 2.81 -27.95 -3.90
C LYS A 395 4.28 -28.18 -3.55
N ASP A 396 4.70 -27.64 -2.39
CA ASP A 396 5.04 -28.44 -1.20
C ASP A 396 5.43 -27.51 -0.04
#